data_AF-A0A967WDU4-F1
#
_entry.id   AF-A0A967WDU4-F1
#
_cell.length_a   1.000
_cell.length_b   1.000
_cell.length_c   1.000
_cell.angle_alpha   90.00
_cell.angle_beta   90.00
_cell.angle_gamma   90.00
#
_symmetry.space_group_name_H-M   'P 1'
#
loop_
_entity.id
_entity.type
_entity.pdbx_description
1 polymer ?
#
loop_
_entity_poly.entity_id
_entity_poly.type
_entity_poly.pdbx_seq_one_letter_code
_entity_poly.pdbx_strand_id
1 'polypeptide(L)' 'IQTVMRRYNIEKPYEKLKALTRGKAMTPEVIKNFVETLDIPDAAKAELMALTPGNYIGNAIEQARNI' A
#
# COMPACT_ATOMS: atom_id res chain seq x y z
N ILE A 1 -0.98 1.67 -1.17
CA ILE A 1 -2.11 0.72 -0.94
C ILE A 1 -3.43 1.23 -1.52
N GLN A 2 -4.04 2.32 -1.02
CA GLN A 2 -5.33 2.83 -1.51
C GLN A 2 -5.40 3.02 -3.04
N THR A 3 -4.35 3.57 -3.65
CA THR A 3 -4.30 3.78 -5.11
C THR A 3 -4.35 2.47 -5.90
N VAL A 4 -3.69 1.42 -5.39
CA VAL A 4 -3.74 0.08 -6.00
C VAL A 4 -5.14 -0.52 -5.88
N MET A 5 -5.80 -0.33 -4.72
CA MET A 5 -7.19 -0.75 -4.56
C MET A 5 -8.13 -0.05 -5.56
N ARG A 6 -7.91 1.24 -5.84
CA ARG A 6 -8.66 1.97 -6.88
C ARG A 6 -8.41 1.43 -8.28
N ARG A 7 -7.16 1.09 -8.62
CA ARG A 7 -6.80 0.49 -9.92
C ARG A 7 -7.57 -0.81 -10.19
N TYR A 8 -7.84 -1.60 -9.16
CA TYR A 8 -8.59 -2.86 -9.26
C TYR A 8 -10.08 -2.74 -8.89
N ASN A 9 -10.65 -1.52 -8.90
CA ASN A 9 -12.07 -1.28 -8.61
C ASN A 9 -12.58 -1.80 -7.26
N ILE A 10 -11.70 -1.89 -6.24
CA ILE A 10 -12.15 -2.22 -4.89
C ILE A 10 -13.01 -1.08 -4.33
N GLU A 11 -14.19 -1.44 -3.83
CA GLU A 11 -15.11 -0.49 -3.22
C GLU A 11 -14.54 0.18 -1.97
N LYS A 12 -14.88 1.48 -1.81
CA LYS A 12 -14.57 2.31 -0.64
C LYS A 12 -13.11 2.18 -0.16
N PRO A 13 -12.11 2.35 -1.04
CA PRO A 13 -10.72 2.00 -0.73
C PRO A 13 -10.12 2.90 0.36
N TYR A 14 -10.52 4.17 0.39
CA TYR A 14 -10.13 5.10 1.46
C TYR A 14 -10.69 4.67 2.82
N GLU A 15 -11.99 4.33 2.90
CA GLU A 15 -12.63 3.96 4.17
C GLU A 15 -12.07 2.63 4.71
N LYS A 16 -11.80 1.65 3.85
CA LYS A 16 -11.14 0.39 4.24
C LYS A 16 -9.76 0.65 4.86
N LEU A 17 -8.96 1.51 4.23
CA LEU A 17 -7.63 1.85 4.74
C LEU A 17 -7.71 2.70 6.03
N LYS A 18 -8.67 3.62 6.11
CA LYS A 18 -8.92 4.44 7.31
C LYS A 18 -9.35 3.59 8.50
N ALA A 19 -10.20 2.59 8.29
CA ALA A 19 -10.61 1.66 9.34
C ALA A 19 -9.43 0.83 9.88
N LEU A 20 -8.44 0.53 9.03
CA LEU A 20 -7.21 -0.13 9.43
C LEU A 20 -6.33 0.79 10.29
N THR A 21 -6.11 2.02 9.85
CA THR A 21 -5.11 2.94 10.43
C THR A 21 -5.61 3.74 11.63
N ARG A 22 -6.93 3.93 11.77
CA ARG A 22 -7.49 4.79 12.81
C ARG A 22 -7.37 4.17 14.19
N GLY A 23 -6.63 4.85 15.08
CA GLY A 23 -6.51 4.47 16.49
C GLY A 23 -5.72 3.19 16.74
N LYS A 24 -4.95 2.71 15.76
CA LYS A 24 -4.16 1.47 15.84
C LYS A 24 -2.69 1.74 15.49
N ALA A 25 -1.77 1.06 16.17
CA ALA A 25 -0.37 1.05 15.79
C ALA A 25 -0.20 0.32 14.45
N MET A 26 0.42 0.98 13.48
CA MET A 26 0.68 0.39 12.16
C MET A 26 2.00 -0.36 12.19
N THR A 27 1.92 -1.68 12.33
CA THR A 27 3.07 -2.58 12.22
C THR A 27 3.10 -3.22 10.83
N PRO A 28 4.26 -3.74 10.40
CA PRO A 28 4.38 -4.46 9.13
C PRO A 28 3.38 -5.62 9.01
N GLU A 29 3.14 -6.36 10.09
CA GLU A 29 2.22 -7.49 10.14
C GLU A 29 0.77 -7.06 9.89
N VAL A 30 0.34 -5.95 10.50
CA VAL A 30 -1.01 -5.40 10.30
C VAL A 30 -1.24 -5.04 8.83
N ILE A 31 -0.24 -4.45 8.18
CA ILE A 31 -0.31 -4.08 6.76
C ILE A 31 -0.32 -5.32 5.87
N LYS A 32 0.55 -6.31 6.13
CA LYS A 32 0.61 -7.56 5.36
C LYS A 32 -0.71 -8.34 5.43
N ASN A 33 -1.24 -8.54 6.64
CA ASN A 33 -2.52 -9.18 6.85
C ASN A 33 -3.65 -8.45 6.10
N PHE A 34 -3.63 -7.11 6.09
CA PHE A 34 -4.61 -6.35 5.32
C PHE A 34 -4.49 -6.58 3.81
N VAL A 35 -3.27 -6.61 3.26
CA VAL A 35 -3.03 -6.85 1.83
C VAL A 35 -3.49 -8.25 1.40
N GLU A 36 -3.36 -9.27 2.26
CA GLU A 36 -3.85 -10.62 1.97
C GLU A 36 -5.37 -10.67 1.78
N THR A 37 -6.12 -9.87 2.55
CA THR A 37 -7.60 -9.80 2.45
C THR A 37 -8.12 -9.11 1.20
N LEU A 38 -7.25 -8.47 0.40
CA LEU A 38 -7.66 -7.77 -0.81
C LEU A 38 -7.96 -8.76 -1.94
N ASP A 39 -9.08 -8.56 -2.63
CA ASP A 39 -9.41 -9.26 -3.86
C ASP A 39 -8.73 -8.58 -5.06
N ILE A 40 -7.41 -8.78 -5.17
CA ILE A 40 -6.56 -8.28 -6.25
C ILE A 40 -5.61 -9.41 -6.72
N PRO A 41 -5.06 -9.32 -7.94
CA PRO A 41 -4.12 -10.32 -8.44
C PRO A 41 -2.89 -10.51 -7.52
N ASP A 42 -2.36 -11.73 -7.46
CA ASP A 42 -1.21 -12.05 -6.59
C ASP A 42 0.03 -11.20 -6.90
N ALA A 43 0.25 -10.86 -8.17
CA ALA A 43 1.32 -9.95 -8.56
C ALA A 43 1.19 -8.57 -7.87
N ALA A 44 -0.03 -8.05 -7.78
CA ALA A 44 -0.29 -6.78 -7.09
C ALA A 44 -0.14 -6.91 -5.56
N LYS A 45 -0.51 -8.06 -4.98
CA LYS A 45 -0.25 -8.34 -3.57
C LYS A 45 1.25 -8.38 -3.29
N ALA A 46 2.03 -9.06 -4.14
CA ALA A 46 3.48 -9.15 -4.03
C ALA A 46 4.15 -7.78 -4.12
N GLU A 47 3.74 -6.93 -5.07
CA GLU A 47 4.21 -5.53 -5.15
C GLU A 47 3.94 -4.77 -3.84
N LEU A 48 2.71 -4.87 -3.29
CA LEU A 48 2.36 -4.20 -2.04
C LEU A 48 3.12 -4.77 -0.83
N MET A 49 3.43 -6.07 -0.82
CA MET A 49 4.19 -6.74 0.25
C MET A 49 5.68 -6.38 0.23
N ALA A 50 6.23 -6.02 -0.93
CA ALA A 50 7.61 -5.57 -1.08
C ALA A 50 7.83 -4.11 -0.63
N LEU A 51 6.74 -3.34 -0.44
CA LEU A 51 6.83 -1.95 0.01
C LEU A 51 7.18 -1.85 1.50
N THR A 52 8.00 -0.85 1.80
CA THR A 52 8.40 -0.43 3.14
C THR A 52 8.42 1.10 3.18
N PRO A 53 8.33 1.73 4.36
CA PRO A 53 8.45 3.18 4.45
C PRO A 53 9.75 3.73 3.82
N GLY A 54 10.85 2.97 3.89
CA GLY A 54 12.14 3.37 3.35
C GLY A 54 12.27 3.27 1.83
N ASN A 55 11.56 2.34 1.18
CA ASN A 55 11.58 2.21 -0.28
C ASN A 55 10.37 2.88 -0.97
N TYR A 56 9.39 3.35 -0.20
CA TYR A 56 8.22 4.06 -0.70
C TYR A 56 8.50 5.57 -0.89
N ILE A 57 9.51 5.88 -1.71
CA ILE A 57 10.01 7.25 -1.95
C ILE A 57 9.67 7.79 -3.36
N GLY A 58 8.94 7.03 -4.17
CA GLY A 58 8.59 7.42 -5.54
C GLY A 58 9.84 7.61 -6.42
N ASN A 59 9.84 8.65 -7.27
CA ASN A 59 10.96 8.97 -8.16
C ASN A 59 11.99 9.92 -7.51
N ALA A 60 12.07 9.99 -6.18
CA ALA A 60 12.97 10.90 -5.46
C ALA A 60 14.44 10.75 -5.88
N ILE A 61 14.92 9.52 -6.08
CA ILE A 61 16.31 9.24 -6.51
C ILE A 61 16.58 9.83 -7.90
N GLU A 62 15.62 9.70 -8.83
CA GLU A 62 15.74 10.22 -10.19
C GLU A 62 15.77 11.75 -10.18
N GLN A 63 14.85 12.38 -9.43
CA GLN A 63 14.82 13.84 -9.30
C GLN A 63 16.12 14.39 -8.69
N ALA A 64 16.67 13.72 -7.67
CA ALA A 64 17.92 14.14 -7.04
C ALA A 64 19.14 14.05 -7.98
N ARG A 65 19.14 13.13 -8.96
CA ARG A 65 20.22 12.98 -9.96
C ARG A 65 20.10 13.96 -11.13
N ASN A 66 18.92 14.52 -11.35
CA ASN A 66 18.62 15.42 -12.46
C ASN A 66 18.76 16.91 -12.09
N ILE A 67 19.35 17.20 -10.92
CA ILE A 67 19.76 18.53 -10.46
C ILE A 67 21.26 18.67 -10.68
#